data_AF-A0A7K2WKD9-F1
#
_entry.id   AF-A0A7K2WKD9-F1
#
_cell.length_a   1.000
_cell.length_b   1.000
_cell.length_c   1.000
_cell.angle_alpha   90.00
_cell.angle_beta   90.00
_cell.angle_gamma   90.00
#
_symmetry.space_group_name_H-M   'P 1'
#
loop_
_entity.id
_entity.type
_entity.pdbx_description
1 polymer ?
#
loop_
_entity_poly.entity_id
_entity_poly.type
_entity_poly.pdbx_seq_one_letter_code
_entity_poly.pdbx_strand_id
1 'polypeptide(L)'
;MTSFETDPPLSAWRMLLALAVVFVLLATTGWTAVRHHRGPGEPLEIAVSAWERGRTGARDLPDTDSPPKLIAAFFTSLTAVQQTALVRRYPLVVGNLNGAPVTLRYRANRLALRQAREVERRRTHDVRLSPDGRRQAGRTMNRYTSMLHPDRRMLAFDPSGKGRAAEVFGDLDHAERVSIVVPGVDTNVLTFERTERRYTAPAGMAGALYTAERRADPAARTAVIAWADYTAPAGLGMDAAIGKLAEAGGVRLTALVRALPGRSRVSLFCHSYGSVVCGVAADDLPARVTDVAVAGSPGMRVGNAAQLHTTARVWAMRDRDDWIQDVPYLAVGGLGHGADPVSGHFGARILSADGAVGHSGYFVPGTDSLDNFADIGVGSYRAVRCADTDSDCRSDLLRADGIGRA
;
A
#
# COMPACT_ATOMS: atom_id res chain seq x y z
N MET A 1 10.84 17.64 56.45
CA MET A 1 11.03 16.85 55.22
C MET A 1 10.30 15.54 55.42
N THR A 2 9.10 15.41 54.87
CA THR A 2 8.24 14.22 54.99
C THR A 2 8.34 13.41 53.70
N SER A 3 8.98 12.26 53.76
CA SER A 3 9.00 11.23 52.73
C SER A 3 7.97 10.16 53.07
N PHE A 4 6.88 10.10 52.31
CA PHE A 4 6.02 8.92 52.23
C PHE A 4 6.33 8.22 50.91
N GLU A 5 7.16 7.19 50.96
CA GLU A 5 7.18 6.15 49.94
C GLU A 5 5.99 5.22 50.23
N THR A 6 4.94 5.31 49.41
CA THR A 6 3.87 4.32 49.38
C THR A 6 4.33 3.11 48.58
N ASP A 7 4.53 1.98 49.26
CA ASP A 7 4.68 0.67 48.61
C ASP A 7 3.47 0.38 47.71
N PRO A 8 3.67 -0.14 46.49
CA PRO A 8 2.55 -0.46 45.60
C PRO A 8 1.71 -1.61 46.19
N PRO A 9 0.38 -1.55 46.08
CA PRO A 9 -0.49 -2.57 46.65
C PRO A 9 -0.22 -3.94 46.02
N LEU A 10 -0.33 -5.02 46.80
CA LEU A 10 -0.14 -6.42 46.38
C LEU A 10 -0.85 -6.82 45.08
N SER A 11 -1.91 -6.10 44.69
CA SER A 11 -2.61 -6.24 43.41
C SER A 11 -1.75 -5.81 42.20
N ALA A 12 -0.95 -4.75 42.32
CA ALA A 12 -0.04 -4.29 41.28
C ALA A 12 1.08 -5.30 41.00
N TRP A 13 1.63 -5.92 42.05
CA TRP A 13 2.63 -6.98 41.92
C TRP A 13 2.07 -8.24 41.25
N ARG A 14 0.82 -8.62 41.57
CA ARG A 14 0.14 -9.75 40.92
C ARG A 14 -0.15 -9.47 39.45
N MET A 15 -0.51 -8.24 39.09
CA MET A 15 -0.77 -7.84 37.71
C MET A 15 0.53 -7.81 36.87
N LEU A 16 1.63 -7.34 37.45
CA LEU A 16 2.96 -7.37 36.81
C LEU A 16 3.47 -8.80 36.60
N LEU A 17 3.28 -9.69 37.57
CA LEU A 17 3.62 -11.12 37.42
C LEU A 17 2.76 -11.81 36.35
N ALA A 18 1.45 -11.52 36.32
CA ALA A 18 0.57 -12.06 35.29
C ALA A 18 0.97 -11.56 33.89
N LEU A 19 1.29 -10.27 33.75
CA LEU A 19 1.80 -9.70 32.49
C LEU A 19 3.15 -10.29 32.09
N ALA A 20 4.05 -10.53 33.03
CA ALA A 20 5.34 -11.17 32.78
C ALA A 20 5.18 -12.64 32.31
N VAL A 21 4.27 -13.39 32.93
CA VAL A 21 3.97 -14.77 32.51
C VAL A 21 3.31 -14.80 31.12
N VAL A 22 2.36 -13.90 30.85
CA VAL A 22 1.78 -13.74 29.51
C VAL A 22 2.84 -13.35 28.49
N PHE A 23 3.76 -12.45 28.85
CA PHE A 23 4.88 -12.04 28.00
C PHE A 23 5.84 -13.20 27.70
N VAL A 24 6.20 -14.02 28.70
CA VAL A 24 7.03 -15.22 28.52
C VAL A 24 6.31 -16.27 27.67
N LEU A 25 4.99 -16.45 27.85
CA LEU A 25 4.19 -17.36 27.03
C LEU A 25 4.06 -16.85 25.58
N LEU A 26 3.90 -15.55 25.35
CA LEU A 26 3.87 -14.94 24.02
C LEU A 26 5.25 -14.98 23.35
N ALA A 27 6.33 -14.77 24.10
CA ALA A 27 7.70 -14.87 23.59
C ALA A 27 8.05 -16.31 23.21
N THR A 28 7.65 -17.30 24.01
CA THR A 28 7.92 -18.73 23.74
C THR A 28 7.03 -19.30 22.63
N THR A 29 5.77 -18.89 22.54
CA THR A 29 4.88 -19.27 21.41
C THR A 29 5.26 -18.56 20.11
N GLY A 30 5.70 -17.30 20.17
CA GLY A 30 6.24 -16.56 19.03
C GLY A 30 7.53 -17.18 18.46
N TRP A 31 8.39 -17.73 19.31
CA TRP A 31 9.65 -18.35 18.86
C TRP A 31 9.47 -19.73 18.24
N THR A 32 8.42 -20.46 18.61
CA THR A 32 8.13 -21.78 18.00
C THR A 32 7.44 -21.68 16.63
N ALA A 33 6.83 -20.54 16.31
CA ALA A 33 6.21 -20.28 15.02
C ALA A 33 7.21 -19.82 13.93
N VAL A 34 8.40 -19.34 14.30
CA VAL A 34 9.47 -18.96 13.36
C VAL A 34 10.37 -20.17 13.07
N ARG A 35 9.79 -21.24 12.53
CA ARG A 35 10.56 -22.20 11.76
C ARG A 35 10.45 -21.80 10.29
N HIS A 36 11.41 -20.99 9.84
CA HIS A 36 11.73 -20.88 8.42
C HIS A 36 11.93 -22.30 7.87
N HIS A 37 10.92 -22.82 7.18
CA HIS A 37 11.11 -23.98 6.35
C HIS A 37 12.03 -23.55 5.22
N ARG A 38 13.28 -24.05 5.24
CA ARG A 38 14.21 -24.02 4.11
C ARG A 38 13.61 -24.88 2.99
N GLY A 39 12.66 -24.30 2.27
CA GLY A 39 12.21 -24.80 0.97
C GLY A 39 13.13 -24.30 -0.14
N PRO A 40 12.88 -24.69 -1.41
CA PRO A 40 13.44 -23.96 -2.56
C PRO A 40 13.12 -22.46 -2.41
N GLY A 41 14.06 -21.59 -2.81
CA GLY A 41 13.97 -20.13 -2.63
C GLY A 41 12.65 -19.53 -3.12
N GLU A 42 12.36 -18.29 -2.72
CA GLU A 42 11.08 -17.67 -3.05
C GLU A 42 10.86 -17.61 -4.59
N PRO A 43 9.64 -17.87 -5.11
CA PRO A 43 9.39 -17.91 -6.55
C PRO A 43 9.95 -16.73 -7.35
N LEU A 44 9.90 -15.52 -6.78
CA LEU A 44 10.47 -14.33 -7.42
C LEU A 44 12.01 -14.37 -7.43
N GLU A 45 12.66 -14.75 -6.34
CA GLU A 45 14.14 -14.87 -6.26
C GLU A 45 14.68 -15.87 -7.28
N ILE A 46 14.01 -17.02 -7.43
CA ILE A 46 14.36 -18.02 -8.45
C ILE A 46 14.22 -17.40 -9.86
N ALA A 47 13.14 -16.65 -10.10
CA ALA A 47 12.89 -16.02 -11.39
C ALA A 47 13.93 -14.93 -11.71
N VAL A 48 14.32 -14.11 -10.72
CA VAL A 48 15.37 -13.09 -10.84
C VAL A 48 16.72 -13.74 -11.14
N SER A 49 17.10 -14.78 -10.39
CA SER A 49 18.32 -15.55 -10.65
C SER A 49 18.36 -16.11 -12.09
N ALA A 50 17.23 -16.56 -12.61
CA ALA A 50 17.14 -17.07 -13.99
C ALA A 50 17.17 -15.96 -15.05
N TRP A 51 16.72 -14.75 -14.70
CA TRP A 51 16.78 -13.56 -15.55
C TRP A 51 18.20 -13.01 -15.64
N GLU A 52 18.93 -12.92 -14.53
CA GLU A 52 20.32 -12.44 -14.51
C GLU A 52 21.27 -13.26 -15.39
N ARG A 53 21.01 -14.56 -15.50
CA ARG A 53 21.75 -15.47 -16.41
C ARG A 53 21.11 -15.55 -17.81
N GLY A 54 20.05 -14.80 -18.06
CA GLY A 54 19.26 -14.83 -19.27
C GLY A 54 19.84 -13.99 -20.39
N ARG A 55 19.40 -14.27 -21.62
CA ARG A 55 19.75 -13.52 -22.82
C ARG A 55 18.54 -13.35 -23.73
N THR A 56 18.55 -12.29 -24.55
CA THR A 56 17.63 -12.09 -25.66
C THR A 56 18.41 -11.84 -26.95
N GLY A 57 18.35 -12.80 -27.88
CA GLY A 57 19.29 -12.85 -29.00
C GLY A 57 20.73 -12.96 -28.49
N ALA A 58 21.60 -12.05 -28.94
CA ALA A 58 23.00 -11.97 -28.51
C ALA A 58 23.24 -11.06 -27.29
N ARG A 59 22.19 -10.44 -26.72
CA ARG A 59 22.32 -9.47 -25.62
C ARG A 59 22.01 -10.11 -24.27
N ASP A 60 22.80 -9.78 -23.25
CA ASP A 60 22.47 -10.08 -21.86
C ASP A 60 21.26 -9.24 -21.40
N LEU A 61 20.52 -9.76 -20.42
CA LEU A 61 19.40 -9.05 -19.81
C LEU A 61 19.94 -8.04 -18.77
N PRO A 62 19.31 -6.86 -18.61
CA PRO A 62 19.74 -5.88 -17.63
C PRO A 62 19.49 -6.38 -16.20
N ASP A 63 20.28 -5.91 -15.24
CA ASP A 63 20.04 -6.15 -13.81
C ASP A 63 18.64 -5.65 -13.41
N THR A 64 17.91 -6.41 -12.60
CA THR A 64 16.56 -6.06 -12.15
C THR A 64 16.52 -4.81 -11.29
N ASP A 65 17.64 -4.44 -10.66
CA ASP A 65 17.81 -3.22 -9.85
C ASP A 65 18.31 -2.04 -10.69
N SER A 66 18.47 -2.22 -12.01
CA SER A 66 18.83 -1.13 -12.92
C SER A 66 17.79 0.00 -12.86
N PRO A 67 18.20 1.27 -13.05
CA PRO A 67 17.28 2.39 -13.07
C PRO A 67 16.12 2.17 -14.06
N PRO A 68 14.87 2.53 -13.73
CA PRO A 68 13.71 2.27 -14.59
C PRO A 68 13.85 2.83 -16.01
N LYS A 69 14.58 3.94 -16.18
CA LYS A 69 14.87 4.52 -17.50
C LYS A 69 15.73 3.58 -18.37
N LEU A 70 16.70 2.88 -17.77
CA LEU A 70 17.56 1.93 -18.48
C LEU A 70 16.75 0.69 -18.89
N ILE A 71 15.93 0.18 -17.97
CA ILE A 71 14.99 -0.92 -18.29
C ILE A 71 14.05 -0.53 -19.43
N ALA A 72 13.46 0.68 -19.38
CA ALA A 72 12.56 1.15 -20.43
C ALA A 72 13.26 1.27 -21.79
N ALA A 73 14.49 1.80 -21.82
CA ALA A 73 15.31 1.86 -23.02
C ALA A 73 15.63 0.46 -23.57
N PHE A 74 15.95 -0.50 -22.67
CA PHE A 74 16.15 -1.89 -23.05
C PHE A 74 14.92 -2.46 -23.76
N PHE A 75 13.72 -2.39 -23.16
CA PHE A 75 12.50 -2.90 -23.80
C PHE A 75 12.16 -2.19 -25.11
N THR A 76 12.39 -0.87 -25.20
CA THR A 76 12.19 -0.09 -26.43
C THR A 76 13.10 -0.56 -27.56
N SER A 77 14.31 -1.04 -27.23
CA SER A 77 15.26 -1.57 -28.22
C SER A 77 14.91 -2.97 -28.74
N LEU A 78 13.91 -3.64 -28.16
CA LEU A 78 13.49 -5.00 -28.52
C LEU A 78 12.36 -4.99 -29.53
N THR A 79 12.37 -5.99 -30.41
CA THR A 79 11.22 -6.28 -31.28
C THR A 79 10.03 -6.82 -30.46
N ALA A 80 8.82 -6.71 -31.00
CA ALA A 80 7.62 -7.25 -30.38
C ALA A 80 7.72 -8.77 -30.09
N VAL A 81 8.42 -9.51 -30.96
CA VAL A 81 8.69 -10.95 -30.78
C VAL A 81 9.60 -11.18 -29.57
N GLN A 82 10.68 -10.41 -29.43
CA GLN A 82 11.60 -10.50 -28.29
C GLN A 82 10.89 -10.12 -26.98
N GLN A 83 10.12 -9.03 -26.96
CA GLN A 83 9.33 -8.63 -25.79
C GLN A 83 8.36 -9.74 -25.37
N THR A 84 7.65 -10.33 -26.34
CA THR A 84 6.72 -11.45 -26.07
C THR A 84 7.44 -12.69 -25.54
N ALA A 85 8.64 -12.98 -26.06
CA ALA A 85 9.46 -14.08 -25.58
C ALA A 85 9.89 -13.86 -24.12
N LEU A 86 10.30 -12.65 -23.74
CA LEU A 86 10.65 -12.30 -22.35
C LEU A 86 9.45 -12.43 -21.42
N VAL A 87 8.29 -11.91 -21.82
CA VAL A 87 7.04 -12.05 -21.05
C VAL A 87 6.69 -13.52 -20.78
N ARG A 88 6.88 -14.40 -21.77
CA ARG A 88 6.59 -15.83 -21.64
C ARG A 88 7.63 -16.57 -20.79
N ARG A 89 8.91 -16.23 -20.93
CA ARG A 89 10.03 -16.91 -20.27
C ARG A 89 10.23 -16.46 -18.83
N TYR A 90 9.99 -15.17 -18.55
CA TYR A 90 10.26 -14.54 -17.25
C TYR A 90 9.05 -13.72 -16.75
N PRO A 91 7.86 -14.32 -16.62
CA PRO A 91 6.64 -13.57 -16.31
C PRO A 91 6.69 -12.88 -14.94
N LEU A 92 7.25 -13.52 -13.91
CA LEU A 92 7.41 -12.91 -12.59
C LEU A 92 8.41 -11.74 -12.58
N VAL A 93 9.46 -11.79 -13.41
CA VAL A 93 10.41 -10.68 -13.49
C VAL A 93 9.81 -9.54 -14.29
N VAL A 94 9.41 -9.77 -15.55
CA VAL A 94 8.85 -8.72 -16.41
C VAL A 94 7.61 -8.07 -15.78
N GLY A 95 6.80 -8.85 -15.06
CA GLY A 95 5.61 -8.35 -14.35
C GLY A 95 5.93 -7.37 -13.21
N ASN A 96 7.04 -7.55 -12.52
CA ASN A 96 7.44 -6.72 -11.37
C ASN A 96 8.57 -5.71 -11.70
N LEU A 97 9.09 -5.73 -12.93
CA LEU A 97 10.25 -4.94 -13.32
C LEU A 97 9.85 -3.47 -13.58
N ASN A 98 10.33 -2.58 -12.72
CA ASN A 98 10.14 -1.15 -12.86
C ASN A 98 10.84 -0.62 -14.12
N GLY A 99 10.08 0.08 -14.97
CA GLY A 99 10.53 0.52 -16.30
C GLY A 99 10.13 -0.40 -17.45
N ALA A 100 9.63 -1.61 -17.19
CA ALA A 100 9.01 -2.42 -18.23
C ALA A 100 7.69 -1.77 -18.70
N PRO A 101 7.38 -1.79 -20.02
CA PRO A 101 6.12 -1.25 -20.54
C PRO A 101 4.91 -1.84 -19.80
N VAL A 102 3.98 -0.98 -19.40
CA VAL A 102 2.85 -1.34 -18.53
C VAL A 102 2.01 -2.48 -19.14
N THR A 103 1.77 -2.44 -20.45
CA THR A 103 1.06 -3.52 -21.16
C THR A 103 1.79 -4.87 -21.12
N LEU A 104 3.12 -4.88 -21.13
CA LEU A 104 3.90 -6.10 -20.94
C LEU A 104 3.82 -6.60 -19.50
N ARG A 105 3.85 -5.69 -18.51
CA ARG A 105 3.67 -6.04 -17.10
C ARG A 105 2.33 -6.74 -16.86
N TYR A 106 1.23 -6.20 -17.40
CA TYR A 106 -0.09 -6.82 -17.32
C TYR A 106 -0.12 -8.22 -17.91
N ARG A 107 0.47 -8.40 -19.11
CA ARG A 107 0.55 -9.72 -19.76
C ARG A 107 1.39 -10.71 -18.96
N ALA A 108 2.54 -10.26 -18.45
CA ALA A 108 3.46 -11.06 -17.66
C ALA A 108 2.84 -11.49 -16.32
N ASN A 109 2.24 -10.57 -15.57
CA ASN A 109 1.55 -10.90 -14.32
C ASN A 109 0.35 -11.82 -14.54
N ARG A 110 -0.37 -11.70 -15.66
CA ARG A 110 -1.42 -12.65 -16.02
C ARG A 110 -0.90 -14.06 -16.27
N LEU A 111 0.28 -14.21 -16.88
CA LEU A 111 0.94 -15.52 -17.03
C LEU A 111 1.44 -16.04 -15.68
N ALA A 112 2.05 -15.20 -14.86
CA ALA A 112 2.51 -15.57 -13.52
C ALA A 112 1.35 -16.04 -12.62
N LEU A 113 0.22 -15.33 -12.64
CA LEU A 113 -1.01 -15.73 -11.92
C LEU A 113 -1.55 -17.08 -12.39
N ARG A 114 -1.52 -17.36 -13.71
CA ARG A 114 -1.93 -18.67 -14.25
C ARG A 114 -1.03 -19.80 -13.74
N GLN A 115 0.29 -19.56 -13.73
CA GLN A 115 1.27 -20.51 -13.23
C GLN A 115 1.09 -20.75 -11.73
N ALA A 116 0.96 -19.68 -10.93
CA ALA A 116 0.74 -19.77 -9.50
C ALA A 116 -0.59 -20.47 -9.16
N ARG A 117 -1.67 -20.20 -9.91
CA ARG A 117 -2.95 -20.91 -9.76
C ARG A 117 -2.82 -22.40 -10.01
N GLU A 118 -2.04 -22.81 -11.02
CA GLU A 118 -1.81 -24.23 -11.31
C GLU A 118 -1.00 -24.91 -10.20
N VAL A 119 -0.01 -24.22 -9.62
CA VAL A 119 0.71 -24.70 -8.44
C VAL A 119 -0.26 -24.92 -7.28
N GLU A 120 -1.11 -23.94 -6.96
CA GLU A 120 -2.09 -24.08 -5.88
C GLU A 120 -3.14 -25.18 -6.16
N ARG A 121 -3.58 -25.35 -7.41
CA ARG A 121 -4.46 -26.45 -7.83
C ARG A 121 -3.84 -27.83 -7.58
N ARG A 122 -2.55 -27.99 -7.80
CA ARG A 122 -1.85 -29.25 -7.47
C ARG A 122 -1.78 -29.43 -5.95
N ARG A 123 -1.51 -28.36 -5.21
CA ARG A 123 -1.48 -28.39 -3.74
C ARG A 123 -2.83 -28.76 -3.14
N THR A 124 -3.97 -28.43 -3.75
CA THR A 124 -5.28 -28.88 -3.24
C THR A 124 -5.46 -30.40 -3.25
N HIS A 125 -4.67 -31.13 -4.05
CA HIS A 125 -4.70 -32.58 -4.16
C HIS A 125 -3.46 -33.25 -3.55
N ASP A 126 -2.54 -32.47 -2.98
CA ASP A 126 -1.31 -33.01 -2.41
C ASP A 126 -1.60 -33.68 -1.06
N VAL A 127 -1.51 -35.01 -1.05
CA VAL A 127 -1.76 -35.84 0.13
C VAL A 127 -0.72 -35.61 1.24
N ARG A 128 0.44 -35.03 0.90
CA ARG A 128 1.48 -34.67 1.89
C ARG A 128 1.12 -33.44 2.71
N LEU A 129 0.17 -32.63 2.25
CA LEU A 129 -0.32 -31.48 3.02
C LEU A 129 -1.36 -31.92 4.05
N SER A 130 -1.49 -31.16 5.14
CA SER A 130 -2.62 -31.31 6.05
C SER A 130 -3.95 -30.93 5.35
N PRO A 131 -5.11 -31.35 5.87
CA PRO A 131 -6.40 -30.88 5.38
C PRO A 131 -6.47 -29.35 5.31
N ASP A 132 -5.92 -28.67 6.31
CA ASP A 132 -5.88 -27.21 6.42
C ASP A 132 -4.99 -26.59 5.34
N GLY A 133 -3.83 -27.20 5.06
CA GLY A 133 -2.95 -26.81 3.97
C GLY A 133 -3.62 -26.94 2.60
N ARG A 134 -4.38 -28.03 2.36
CA ARG A 134 -5.18 -28.18 1.14
C ARG A 134 -6.31 -27.16 1.04
N ARG A 135 -7.01 -26.86 2.14
CA ARG A 135 -8.05 -25.81 2.18
C ARG A 135 -7.46 -24.42 1.90
N GLN A 136 -6.30 -24.09 2.48
CA GLN A 136 -5.59 -22.85 2.21
C GLN A 136 -5.20 -22.75 0.72
N ALA A 137 -4.65 -23.82 0.15
CA ALA A 137 -4.34 -23.86 -1.28
C ALA A 137 -5.58 -23.62 -2.15
N GLY A 138 -6.73 -24.21 -1.79
CA GLY A 138 -7.99 -23.98 -2.50
C GLY A 138 -8.45 -22.52 -2.44
N ARG A 139 -8.32 -21.87 -1.27
CA ARG A 139 -8.63 -20.43 -1.13
C ARG A 139 -7.70 -19.57 -1.99
N THR A 140 -6.39 -19.84 -1.97
CA THR A 140 -5.41 -19.12 -2.78
C THR A 140 -5.65 -19.32 -4.27
N MET A 141 -5.95 -20.55 -4.70
CA MET A 141 -6.32 -20.87 -6.09
C MET A 141 -7.57 -20.08 -6.55
N ASN A 142 -8.60 -20.01 -5.71
CA ASN A 142 -9.82 -19.25 -5.99
C ASN A 142 -9.53 -17.75 -6.08
N ARG A 143 -8.69 -17.21 -5.19
CA ARG A 143 -8.22 -15.82 -5.28
C ARG A 143 -7.50 -15.55 -6.60
N TYR A 144 -6.54 -16.38 -6.98
CA TYR A 144 -5.84 -16.21 -8.26
C TYR A 144 -6.78 -16.33 -9.46
N THR A 145 -7.84 -17.13 -9.35
CA THR A 145 -8.89 -17.20 -10.36
C THR A 145 -9.65 -15.88 -10.49
N SER A 146 -10.04 -15.26 -9.37
CA SER A 146 -10.64 -13.91 -9.39
C SER A 146 -9.71 -12.85 -9.99
N MET A 147 -8.42 -12.91 -9.65
CA MET A 147 -7.40 -11.99 -10.18
C MET A 147 -7.12 -12.17 -11.67
N LEU A 148 -7.52 -13.30 -12.26
CA LEU A 148 -7.36 -13.59 -13.70
C LEU A 148 -8.54 -13.14 -14.57
N HIS A 149 -9.56 -12.51 -13.97
CA HIS A 149 -10.69 -11.95 -14.71
C HIS A 149 -10.20 -11.04 -15.85
N PRO A 150 -10.73 -11.15 -17.09
CA PRO A 150 -10.17 -10.48 -18.26
C PRO A 150 -10.00 -8.96 -18.13
N ASP A 151 -10.89 -8.30 -17.38
CA ASP A 151 -10.89 -6.84 -17.21
C ASP A 151 -9.89 -6.33 -16.17
N ARG A 152 -9.24 -7.24 -15.42
CA ARG A 152 -8.29 -6.88 -14.37
C ARG A 152 -6.89 -6.70 -14.92
N ARG A 153 -6.25 -5.59 -14.55
CA ARG A 153 -4.90 -5.22 -14.99
C ARG A 153 -3.94 -5.25 -13.82
N MET A 154 -3.21 -6.35 -13.70
CA MET A 154 -2.27 -6.59 -12.59
C MET A 154 -0.90 -6.00 -12.92
N LEU A 155 -0.55 -4.90 -12.26
CA LEU A 155 0.72 -4.18 -12.44
C LEU A 155 1.90 -4.88 -11.73
N ALA A 156 1.64 -5.54 -10.61
CA ALA A 156 2.61 -6.33 -9.87
C ALA A 156 1.93 -7.59 -9.31
N PHE A 157 2.68 -8.67 -9.23
CA PHE A 157 2.23 -9.91 -8.60
C PHE A 157 3.44 -10.73 -8.14
N ASP A 158 3.43 -11.08 -6.86
CA ASP A 158 4.43 -11.97 -6.27
C ASP A 158 3.71 -13.00 -5.39
N PRO A 159 3.77 -14.30 -5.74
CA PRO A 159 3.14 -15.36 -4.95
C PRO A 159 3.96 -15.76 -3.71
N SER A 160 5.13 -15.16 -3.49
CA SER A 160 6.04 -15.51 -2.40
C SER A 160 5.46 -15.14 -1.03
N GLY A 161 5.72 -15.96 -0.02
CA GLY A 161 5.19 -15.77 1.33
C GLY A 161 3.65 -15.69 1.37
N LYS A 162 3.11 -14.60 1.95
CA LYS A 162 1.66 -14.31 1.94
C LYS A 162 1.16 -13.69 0.63
N GLY A 163 2.08 -13.38 -0.28
CA GLY A 163 1.82 -12.80 -1.58
C GLY A 163 1.59 -11.28 -1.55
N ARG A 164 1.99 -10.63 -2.63
CA ARG A 164 1.85 -9.20 -2.90
C ARG A 164 1.21 -8.96 -4.27
N ALA A 165 0.51 -7.85 -4.43
CA ALA A 165 -0.14 -7.51 -5.69
C ALA A 165 -0.34 -6.00 -5.87
N ALA A 166 -0.39 -5.56 -7.13
CA ALA A 166 -0.90 -4.25 -7.48
C ALA A 166 -1.83 -4.34 -8.69
N GLU A 167 -2.98 -3.67 -8.62
CA GLU A 167 -3.99 -3.65 -9.69
C GLU A 167 -4.28 -2.22 -10.14
N VAL A 168 -4.56 -2.05 -11.44
CA VAL A 168 -4.81 -0.75 -12.04
C VAL A 168 -6.22 -0.64 -12.61
N PHE A 169 -6.91 0.42 -12.20
CA PHE A 169 -8.17 0.92 -12.74
C PHE A 169 -7.87 2.14 -13.63
N GLY A 170 -8.52 2.24 -14.79
CA GLY A 170 -8.19 3.28 -15.80
C GLY A 170 -6.96 2.98 -16.66
N ASP A 171 -6.60 3.91 -17.54
CA ASP A 171 -5.49 3.76 -18.48
C ASP A 171 -4.21 4.40 -17.93
N LEU A 172 -3.33 3.59 -17.34
CA LEU A 172 -2.10 4.07 -16.72
C LEU A 172 -1.10 4.68 -17.70
N ASP A 173 -1.05 4.23 -18.95
CA ASP A 173 -0.07 4.74 -19.92
C ASP A 173 -0.42 6.17 -20.37
N HIS A 174 -1.71 6.53 -20.35
CA HIS A 174 -2.23 7.83 -20.83
C HIS A 174 -2.81 8.72 -19.72
N ALA A 175 -2.77 8.28 -18.46
CA ALA A 175 -3.26 9.04 -17.32
C ALA A 175 -2.44 10.30 -17.09
N GLU A 176 -3.11 11.43 -16.89
CA GLU A 176 -2.49 12.69 -16.45
C GLU A 176 -2.36 12.75 -14.93
N ARG A 177 -3.21 12.00 -14.23
CA ARG A 177 -3.26 11.92 -12.76
C ARG A 177 -3.35 10.47 -12.32
N VAL A 178 -2.51 10.07 -11.38
CA VAL A 178 -2.46 8.71 -10.85
C VAL A 178 -2.68 8.75 -9.35
N SER A 179 -3.71 8.03 -8.91
CA SER A 179 -4.05 7.89 -7.51
C SER A 179 -3.57 6.53 -7.03
N ILE A 180 -2.85 6.47 -5.91
CA ILE A 180 -2.32 5.21 -5.37
C ILE A 180 -2.94 4.97 -4.00
N VAL A 181 -3.72 3.91 -3.87
CA VAL A 181 -4.27 3.48 -2.58
C VAL A 181 -3.25 2.58 -1.88
N VAL A 182 -2.78 3.02 -0.71
CA VAL A 182 -1.84 2.30 0.15
C VAL A 182 -2.62 1.79 1.37
N PRO A 183 -2.91 0.48 1.45
CA PRO A 183 -3.73 -0.11 2.51
C PRO A 183 -2.91 -0.33 3.80
N GLY A 184 -3.60 -0.69 4.88
CA GLY A 184 -2.99 -0.96 6.19
C GLY A 184 -2.59 -2.43 6.43
N VAL A 185 -2.61 -2.79 7.72
CA VAL A 185 -2.30 -4.14 8.22
C VAL A 185 -3.18 -5.24 7.60
N ASP A 186 -2.77 -6.50 7.76
CA ASP A 186 -3.47 -7.68 7.23
C ASP A 186 -3.67 -7.71 5.71
N THR A 187 -2.94 -6.86 4.98
CA THR A 187 -2.92 -6.83 3.52
C THR A 187 -2.03 -7.94 2.96
N ASN A 188 -2.59 -8.79 2.09
CA ASN A 188 -1.91 -9.83 1.32
C ASN A 188 -2.80 -10.29 0.14
N VAL A 189 -2.37 -11.24 -0.71
CA VAL A 189 -3.18 -11.64 -1.88
C VAL A 189 -4.57 -12.17 -1.51
N LEU A 190 -4.73 -12.87 -0.38
CA LEU A 190 -6.04 -13.40 0.03
C LEU A 190 -7.00 -12.28 0.45
N THR A 191 -6.49 -11.23 1.10
CA THR A 191 -7.26 -10.07 1.58
C THR A 191 -7.28 -8.90 0.59
N PHE A 192 -6.59 -9.01 -0.55
CA PHE A 192 -6.52 -7.98 -1.60
C PHE A 192 -7.90 -7.58 -2.14
N GLU A 193 -8.88 -8.49 -2.06
CA GLU A 193 -10.25 -8.30 -2.52
C GLU A 193 -11.20 -9.04 -1.56
N ARG A 194 -12.38 -8.49 -1.31
CA ARG A 194 -13.40 -9.12 -0.45
C ARG A 194 -14.79 -8.96 -1.07
N THR A 195 -15.63 -9.97 -0.87
CA THR A 195 -17.06 -9.91 -1.21
C THR A 195 -17.80 -9.09 -0.15
N GLU A 196 -17.74 -9.54 1.09
CA GLU A 196 -18.25 -8.81 2.25
C GLU A 196 -17.28 -7.71 2.68
N ARG A 197 -17.80 -6.55 3.04
CA ARG A 197 -16.99 -5.37 3.39
C ARG A 197 -15.95 -5.05 2.30
N ARG A 198 -16.39 -5.05 1.04
CA ARG A 198 -15.55 -4.85 -0.16
C ARG A 198 -14.57 -3.68 -0.04
N TYR A 199 -15.03 -2.55 0.51
CA TYR A 199 -14.24 -1.31 0.61
C TYR A 199 -13.17 -1.33 1.72
N THR A 200 -13.01 -2.44 2.44
CA THR A 200 -11.87 -2.64 3.36
C THR A 200 -10.70 -3.36 2.69
N ALA A 201 -10.84 -3.72 1.41
CA ALA A 201 -9.83 -4.43 0.66
C ALA A 201 -9.23 -3.51 -0.42
N PRO A 202 -7.93 -3.61 -0.73
CA PRO A 202 -7.25 -2.74 -1.68
C PRO A 202 -7.98 -2.59 -3.03
N ALA A 203 -8.42 -3.69 -3.64
CA ALA A 203 -9.15 -3.66 -4.90
C ALA A 203 -10.51 -2.94 -4.80
N GLY A 204 -11.21 -3.10 -3.67
CA GLY A 204 -12.48 -2.43 -3.43
C GLY A 204 -12.30 -0.93 -3.16
N MET A 205 -11.30 -0.56 -2.36
CA MET A 205 -10.93 0.83 -2.10
C MET A 205 -10.59 1.58 -3.39
N ALA A 206 -9.68 1.04 -4.20
CA ALA A 206 -9.28 1.65 -5.46
C ALA A 206 -10.41 1.68 -6.50
N GLY A 207 -11.24 0.65 -6.57
CA GLY A 207 -12.40 0.62 -7.46
C GLY A 207 -13.44 1.68 -7.08
N ALA A 208 -13.68 1.89 -5.78
CA ALA A 208 -14.55 2.95 -5.27
C ALA A 208 -13.98 4.34 -5.61
N LEU A 209 -12.69 4.55 -5.35
CA LEU A 209 -12.01 5.80 -5.67
C LEU A 209 -12.04 6.09 -7.18
N TYR A 210 -11.73 5.12 -8.03
CA TYR A 210 -11.78 5.31 -9.48
C TYR A 210 -13.18 5.68 -9.97
N THR A 211 -14.21 5.05 -9.40
CA THR A 211 -15.60 5.38 -9.72
C THR A 211 -15.97 6.79 -9.26
N ALA A 212 -15.49 7.20 -8.08
CA ALA A 212 -15.73 8.53 -7.54
C ALA A 212 -14.98 9.60 -8.36
N GLU A 213 -13.72 9.39 -8.73
CA GLU A 213 -12.96 10.29 -9.60
C GLU A 213 -13.64 10.49 -10.96
N ARG A 214 -14.12 9.41 -11.58
CA ARG A 214 -14.86 9.48 -12.86
C ARG A 214 -16.18 10.23 -12.76
N ARG A 215 -16.77 10.33 -11.56
CA ARG A 215 -17.97 11.14 -11.29
C ARG A 215 -17.62 12.60 -11.00
N ALA A 216 -16.56 12.83 -10.23
CA ALA A 216 -16.09 14.16 -9.87
C ALA A 216 -15.63 14.95 -11.10
N ASP A 217 -14.88 14.31 -12.00
CA ASP A 217 -14.51 14.88 -13.30
C ASP A 217 -14.47 13.80 -14.40
N PRO A 218 -15.52 13.68 -15.23
CA PRO A 218 -15.56 12.73 -16.34
C PRO A 218 -14.53 12.99 -17.45
N ALA A 219 -14.02 14.23 -17.56
CA ALA A 219 -13.04 14.64 -18.56
C ALA A 219 -11.61 14.39 -18.09
N ALA A 220 -11.36 14.31 -16.78
CA ALA A 220 -10.06 13.97 -16.23
C ALA A 220 -9.61 12.56 -16.69
N ARG A 221 -8.36 12.47 -17.14
CA ARG A 221 -7.69 11.21 -17.46
C ARG A 221 -6.99 10.67 -16.24
N THR A 222 -7.72 9.94 -15.40
CA THR A 222 -7.18 9.32 -14.18
C THR A 222 -6.91 7.83 -14.32
N ALA A 223 -5.96 7.34 -13.52
CA ALA A 223 -5.81 5.92 -13.22
C ALA A 223 -5.64 5.74 -11.71
N VAL A 224 -6.23 4.70 -11.14
CA VAL A 224 -6.10 4.37 -9.71
C VAL A 224 -5.37 3.04 -9.56
N ILE A 225 -4.39 2.99 -8.68
CA ILE A 225 -3.61 1.79 -8.36
C ILE A 225 -4.01 1.29 -6.97
N ALA A 226 -4.60 0.09 -6.88
CA ALA A 226 -4.68 -0.66 -5.63
C ALA A 226 -3.29 -1.23 -5.33
N TRP A 227 -2.52 -0.62 -4.44
CA TRP A 227 -1.12 -0.98 -4.21
C TRP A 227 -0.93 -1.75 -2.91
N ALA A 228 -0.92 -3.08 -3.02
CA ALA A 228 -0.60 -4.02 -1.95
C ALA A 228 0.73 -4.74 -2.22
N ASP A 229 1.69 -4.01 -2.80
CA ASP A 229 3.00 -4.54 -3.16
C ASP A 229 4.06 -4.22 -2.09
N TYR A 230 3.70 -4.48 -0.84
CA TYR A 230 4.61 -4.44 0.31
C TYR A 230 4.22 -5.51 1.33
N THR A 231 5.10 -5.80 2.28
CA THR A 231 4.81 -6.75 3.36
C THR A 231 4.13 -6.01 4.50
N ALA A 232 2.82 -6.19 4.65
CA ALA A 232 2.06 -5.60 5.74
C ALA A 232 2.20 -6.40 7.05
N PRO A 233 2.11 -5.74 8.22
CA PRO A 233 2.02 -6.41 9.51
C PRO A 233 0.81 -7.36 9.58
N ALA A 234 0.93 -8.41 10.38
CA ALA A 234 -0.20 -9.28 10.74
C ALA A 234 -0.86 -8.76 12.02
N GLY A 235 -2.10 -8.28 11.92
CA GLY A 235 -2.81 -7.61 13.00
C GLY A 235 -2.08 -6.38 13.56
N LEU A 236 -2.39 -6.04 14.82
CA LEU A 236 -1.89 -4.86 15.53
C LEU A 236 -0.77 -5.20 16.53
N GLY A 237 0.05 -6.20 16.24
CA GLY A 237 1.14 -6.64 17.10
C GLY A 237 2.40 -5.78 17.01
N MET A 238 3.54 -6.29 17.53
CA MET A 238 4.82 -5.58 17.54
C MET A 238 5.28 -5.13 16.14
N ASP A 239 5.06 -5.94 15.12
CA ASP A 239 5.39 -5.59 13.73
C ASP A 239 4.60 -4.38 13.21
N ALA A 240 3.39 -4.16 13.74
CA ALA A 240 2.62 -2.96 13.45
C ALA A 240 3.13 -1.78 14.27
N ALA A 241 3.51 -1.97 15.53
CA ALA A 241 4.03 -0.88 16.37
C ALA A 241 5.43 -0.39 15.96
N ILE A 242 6.24 -1.24 15.32
CA ILE A 242 7.59 -0.93 14.85
C ILE A 242 7.54 -0.51 13.37
N GLY A 243 8.38 0.45 12.97
CA GLY A 243 8.38 0.98 11.60
C GLY A 243 9.09 0.13 10.55
N LYS A 244 9.71 -1.01 10.88
CA LYS A 244 10.58 -1.75 9.94
C LYS A 244 9.87 -2.22 8.67
N LEU A 245 8.63 -2.71 8.80
CA LEU A 245 7.83 -3.13 7.64
C LEU A 245 7.37 -1.91 6.83
N ALA A 246 7.06 -0.80 7.48
CA ALA A 246 6.76 0.46 6.81
C ALA A 246 7.96 0.99 6.03
N GLU A 247 9.17 0.96 6.61
CA GLU A 247 10.42 1.39 5.96
C GLU A 247 10.70 0.57 4.70
N ALA A 248 10.59 -0.77 4.78
CA ALA A 248 10.71 -1.64 3.61
C ALA A 248 9.60 -1.36 2.57
N GLY A 249 8.38 -1.09 3.02
CA GLY A 249 7.28 -0.66 2.15
C GLY A 249 7.55 0.68 1.47
N GLY A 250 8.14 1.64 2.19
CA GLY A 250 8.45 2.97 1.68
C GLY A 250 9.44 2.93 0.52
N VAL A 251 10.50 2.11 0.63
CA VAL A 251 11.44 1.86 -0.48
C VAL A 251 10.72 1.36 -1.73
N ARG A 252 9.80 0.40 -1.58
CA ARG A 252 9.03 -0.16 -2.70
C ARG A 252 8.04 0.85 -3.29
N LEU A 253 7.39 1.64 -2.44
CA LEU A 253 6.46 2.70 -2.87
C LEU A 253 7.20 3.76 -3.69
N THR A 254 8.34 4.24 -3.19
CA THR A 254 9.19 5.20 -3.89
C THR A 254 9.65 4.63 -5.24
N ALA A 255 10.07 3.36 -5.27
CA ALA A 255 10.48 2.70 -6.52
C ALA A 255 9.34 2.63 -7.55
N LEU A 256 8.12 2.29 -7.11
CA LEU A 256 6.92 2.33 -7.98
C LEU A 256 6.69 3.73 -8.54
N VAL A 257 6.62 4.74 -7.68
CA VAL A 257 6.28 6.12 -8.07
C VAL A 257 7.30 6.69 -9.05
N ARG A 258 8.60 6.43 -8.82
CA ARG A 258 9.69 6.83 -9.74
C ARG A 258 9.61 6.13 -11.09
N ALA A 259 9.00 4.94 -11.14
CA ALA A 259 8.88 4.11 -12.35
C ALA A 259 7.57 4.28 -13.12
N LEU A 260 6.60 5.04 -12.59
CA LEU A 260 5.35 5.33 -13.31
C LEU A 260 5.63 6.01 -14.65
N PRO A 261 4.87 5.67 -15.72
CA PRO A 261 5.07 6.26 -17.03
C PRO A 261 4.82 7.78 -17.03
N GLY A 262 5.38 8.44 -18.04
CA GLY A 262 5.12 9.85 -18.33
C GLY A 262 5.47 10.81 -17.19
N ARG A 263 4.68 11.88 -17.09
CA ARG A 263 4.85 12.98 -16.11
C ARG A 263 3.60 13.21 -15.27
N SER A 264 2.72 12.21 -15.21
CA SER A 264 1.48 12.25 -14.44
C SER A 264 1.72 12.72 -13.01
N ARG A 265 0.83 13.57 -12.50
CA ARG A 265 0.80 13.96 -11.09
C ARG A 265 0.30 12.76 -10.28
N VAL A 266 0.84 12.59 -9.08
CA VAL A 266 0.55 11.44 -8.23
C VAL A 266 -0.05 11.92 -6.91
N SER A 267 -1.15 11.29 -6.52
CA SER A 267 -1.79 11.45 -5.21
C SER A 267 -1.72 10.11 -4.46
N LEU A 268 -1.20 10.13 -3.25
CA LEU A 268 -1.17 8.95 -2.38
C LEU A 268 -2.35 8.99 -1.41
N PHE A 269 -3.09 7.88 -1.31
CA PHE A 269 -4.23 7.71 -0.41
C PHE A 269 -3.93 6.58 0.56
N CYS A 270 -3.48 6.94 1.76
CA CYS A 270 -2.82 6.04 2.68
C CYS A 270 -3.71 5.77 3.89
N HIS A 271 -4.18 4.55 4.02
CA HIS A 271 -5.13 4.15 5.05
C HIS A 271 -4.45 3.37 6.17
N SER A 272 -4.78 3.70 7.43
CA SER A 272 -4.29 2.96 8.60
C SER A 272 -2.76 2.87 8.58
N TYR A 273 -2.16 1.68 8.73
CA TYR A 273 -0.70 1.47 8.63
C TYR A 273 -0.09 1.94 7.30
N GLY A 274 -0.88 2.05 6.23
CA GLY A 274 -0.43 2.64 4.97
C GLY A 274 0.02 4.09 5.13
N SER A 275 -0.54 4.84 6.09
CA SER A 275 -0.08 6.20 6.41
C SER A 275 1.34 6.23 6.99
N VAL A 276 1.73 5.18 7.73
CA VAL A 276 3.11 4.99 8.23
C VAL A 276 4.05 4.75 7.06
N VAL A 277 3.65 3.88 6.11
CA VAL A 277 4.40 3.62 4.87
C VAL A 277 4.61 4.90 4.05
N CYS A 278 3.55 5.69 3.87
CA CYS A 278 3.64 6.95 3.15
C CYS A 278 4.47 8.00 3.90
N GLY A 279 4.37 8.05 5.24
CA GLY A 279 5.16 8.93 6.09
C GLY A 279 6.66 8.68 5.99
N VAL A 280 7.08 7.41 6.12
CA VAL A 280 8.51 7.06 6.01
C VAL A 280 9.04 7.17 4.57
N ALA A 281 8.17 7.08 3.56
CA ALA A 281 8.56 7.29 2.17
C ALA A 281 8.70 8.78 1.79
N ALA A 282 8.08 9.69 2.55
CA ALA A 282 7.75 11.04 2.11
C ALA A 282 8.96 11.87 1.63
N ASP A 283 10.09 11.75 2.32
CA ASP A 283 11.35 12.45 2.02
C ASP A 283 11.95 12.01 0.66
N ASP A 284 11.76 10.73 0.30
CA ASP A 284 12.29 10.14 -0.92
C ASP A 284 11.35 10.25 -2.14
N LEU A 285 10.12 10.70 -1.93
CA LEU A 285 9.11 10.78 -2.99
C LEU A 285 9.50 11.85 -4.02
N PRO A 286 9.43 11.54 -5.33
CA PRO A 286 9.71 12.54 -6.36
C PRO A 286 8.65 13.63 -6.38
N ALA A 287 9.02 14.83 -6.82
CA ALA A 287 8.14 16.02 -6.91
C ALA A 287 6.86 15.86 -7.75
N ARG A 288 6.71 14.75 -8.49
CA ARG A 288 5.45 14.41 -9.16
C ARG A 288 4.36 13.97 -8.18
N VAL A 289 4.73 13.55 -6.96
CA VAL A 289 3.76 13.37 -5.87
C VAL A 289 3.38 14.74 -5.37
N THR A 290 2.13 15.13 -5.60
CA THR A 290 1.64 16.46 -5.24
C THR A 290 0.75 16.43 -4.01
N ASP A 291 0.24 15.26 -3.63
CA ASP A 291 -0.71 15.09 -2.54
C ASP A 291 -0.45 13.77 -1.81
N VAL A 292 -0.46 13.82 -0.47
CA VAL A 292 -0.45 12.67 0.42
C VAL A 292 -1.63 12.82 1.37
N ALA A 293 -2.68 12.04 1.15
CA ALA A 293 -3.88 12.02 1.97
C ALA A 293 -3.88 10.79 2.87
N VAL A 294 -3.96 11.00 4.18
CA VAL A 294 -4.01 9.93 5.18
C VAL A 294 -5.39 9.85 5.83
N ALA A 295 -5.87 8.63 6.05
CA ALA A 295 -7.14 8.39 6.74
C ALA A 295 -7.04 7.28 7.77
N GLY A 296 -7.67 7.49 8.93
CA GLY A 296 -7.58 6.58 10.06
C GLY A 296 -6.12 6.31 10.44
N SER A 297 -5.27 7.33 10.45
CA SER A 297 -3.84 7.18 10.62
C SER A 297 -3.46 7.00 12.10
N PRO A 298 -2.59 6.01 12.45
CA PRO A 298 -1.96 5.97 13.77
C PRO A 298 -0.76 6.93 13.89
N GLY A 299 -0.41 7.65 12.82
CA GLY A 299 0.77 8.53 12.72
C GLY A 299 1.58 8.29 11.45
N MET A 300 2.54 9.18 11.20
CA MET A 300 3.40 9.18 9.98
C MET A 300 4.90 9.08 10.28
N ARG A 301 5.26 8.64 11.49
CA ARG A 301 6.64 8.50 12.02
C ARG A 301 7.40 9.83 12.15
N VAL A 302 6.65 10.91 12.28
CA VAL A 302 7.15 12.27 12.49
C VAL A 302 6.31 12.99 13.55
N GLY A 303 6.84 14.07 14.13
CA GLY A 303 6.13 14.91 15.09
C GLY A 303 5.26 15.99 14.44
N ASN A 304 5.52 16.35 13.18
CA ASN A 304 4.73 17.29 12.39
C ASN A 304 5.00 17.10 10.88
N ALA A 305 4.16 17.70 10.05
CA ALA A 305 4.21 17.59 8.59
C ALA A 305 5.49 18.16 7.97
N ALA A 306 6.13 19.17 8.57
CA ALA A 306 7.36 19.75 8.04
C ALA A 306 8.55 18.75 8.09
N GLN A 307 8.53 17.81 9.05
CA GLN A 307 9.52 16.74 9.16
C GLN A 307 9.33 15.62 8.13
N LEU A 308 8.25 15.63 7.34
CA LEU A 308 8.10 14.72 6.20
C LEU A 308 9.01 15.10 5.02
N HIS A 309 9.60 16.31 5.05
CA HIS A 309 10.52 16.82 4.03
C HIS A 309 9.98 16.72 2.59
N THR A 310 8.65 16.77 2.43
CA THR A 310 7.97 16.69 1.15
C THR A 310 7.42 18.04 0.71
N THR A 311 7.31 18.23 -0.61
CA THR A 311 6.60 19.37 -1.21
C THR A 311 5.11 19.06 -1.47
N ALA A 312 4.70 17.80 -1.27
CA ALA A 312 3.32 17.40 -1.42
C ALA A 312 2.44 18.05 -0.35
N ARG A 313 1.19 18.34 -0.70
CA ARG A 313 0.18 18.72 0.28
C ARG A 313 -0.15 17.51 1.14
N VAL A 314 -0.12 17.70 2.46
CA VAL A 314 -0.48 16.65 3.41
C VAL A 314 -1.92 16.89 3.87
N TRP A 315 -2.77 15.91 3.62
CA TRP A 315 -4.18 15.92 3.98
C TRP A 315 -4.43 14.83 5.02
N ALA A 316 -5.29 15.10 5.98
CA ALA A 316 -5.65 14.12 7.00
C ALA A 316 -7.16 14.12 7.28
N MET A 317 -7.70 12.94 7.56
CA MET A 317 -9.08 12.77 8.01
C MET A 317 -9.18 11.62 9.01
N ARG A 318 -10.07 11.76 9.98
CA ARG A 318 -10.42 10.71 10.93
C ARG A 318 -11.92 10.76 11.18
N ASP A 319 -12.58 9.63 11.00
CA ASP A 319 -13.97 9.45 11.40
C ASP A 319 -14.07 9.50 12.93
N ARG A 320 -15.17 10.07 13.44
CA ARG A 320 -15.40 10.24 14.88
C ARG A 320 -15.49 8.92 15.65
N ASP A 321 -15.95 7.86 14.98
CA ASP A 321 -16.16 6.53 15.55
C ASP A 321 -14.96 5.60 15.27
N ASP A 322 -13.86 6.14 14.74
CA ASP A 322 -12.64 5.38 14.49
C ASP A 322 -11.86 5.14 15.78
N TRP A 323 -11.70 3.87 16.16
CA TRP A 323 -10.91 3.43 17.31
C TRP A 323 -9.46 3.90 17.28
N ILE A 324 -8.93 4.29 16.12
CA ILE A 324 -7.58 4.84 16.00
C ILE A 324 -7.37 6.08 16.87
N GLN A 325 -8.44 6.80 17.21
CA GLN A 325 -8.39 7.95 18.13
C GLN A 325 -7.83 7.60 19.52
N ASP A 326 -7.95 6.34 19.93
CA ASP A 326 -7.51 5.84 21.23
C ASP A 326 -6.06 5.32 21.21
N VAL A 327 -5.39 5.33 20.05
CA VAL A 327 -3.99 4.89 19.94
C VAL A 327 -3.04 5.97 20.48
N PRO A 328 -2.00 5.60 21.24
CA PRO A 328 -1.02 6.57 21.71
C PRO A 328 -0.19 7.18 20.56
N TYR A 329 -0.44 8.46 20.27
CA TYR A 329 0.25 9.25 19.23
C TYR A 329 1.62 9.76 19.69
N LEU A 330 2.53 8.82 19.92
CA LEU A 330 3.91 9.09 20.31
C LEU A 330 4.87 8.10 19.65
N ALA A 331 6.15 8.47 19.60
CA ALA A 331 7.21 7.58 19.19
C ALA A 331 8.36 7.61 20.22
N VAL A 332 8.64 6.48 20.86
CA VAL A 332 9.70 6.35 21.89
C VAL A 332 10.46 5.05 21.66
N GLY A 333 11.80 5.11 21.58
CA GLY A 333 12.63 3.92 21.45
C GLY A 333 12.34 3.07 20.21
N GLY A 334 11.84 3.67 19.13
CA GLY A 334 11.47 2.99 17.89
C GLY A 334 10.05 2.42 17.84
N LEU A 335 9.30 2.47 18.94
CA LEU A 335 7.90 2.08 19.04
C LEU A 335 6.97 3.27 18.80
N GLY A 336 5.87 3.02 18.07
CA GLY A 336 4.85 4.03 17.77
C GLY A 336 5.13 4.81 16.49
N HIS A 337 4.15 5.62 16.11
CA HIS A 337 4.10 6.27 14.78
C HIS A 337 4.10 7.79 14.85
N GLY A 338 4.46 8.37 15.99
CA GLY A 338 4.58 9.83 16.14
C GLY A 338 3.23 10.49 16.31
N ALA A 339 3.15 11.75 15.90
CA ALA A 339 2.00 12.61 16.18
C ALA A 339 0.76 12.26 15.36
N ASP A 340 -0.41 12.64 15.89
CA ASP A 340 -1.71 12.49 15.26
C ASP A 340 -1.84 13.42 14.05
N PRO A 341 -2.01 12.90 12.81
CA PRO A 341 -2.13 13.75 11.63
C PRO A 341 -3.35 14.65 11.61
N VAL A 342 -4.41 14.36 12.38
CA VAL A 342 -5.58 15.25 12.49
C VAL A 342 -5.45 16.29 13.61
N SER A 343 -4.37 16.25 14.40
CA SER A 343 -4.13 17.28 15.39
C SER A 343 -3.68 18.59 14.73
N GLY A 344 -4.15 19.72 15.26
CA GLY A 344 -3.76 21.05 14.74
C GLY A 344 -2.25 21.31 14.79
N HIS A 345 -1.52 20.69 15.73
CA HIS A 345 -0.07 20.85 15.85
C HIS A 345 0.72 20.09 14.76
N PHE A 346 0.10 19.09 14.13
CA PHE A 346 0.77 18.30 13.10
C PHE A 346 0.96 19.12 11.82
N GLY A 347 0.00 19.98 11.48
CA GLY A 347 0.08 20.87 10.31
C GLY A 347 -0.37 20.24 8.99
N ALA A 348 -1.19 19.18 9.03
CA ALA A 348 -1.91 18.71 7.84
C ALA A 348 -3.17 19.54 7.60
N ARG A 349 -3.70 19.49 6.37
CA ARG A 349 -5.01 20.05 6.00
C ARG A 349 -6.11 19.06 6.38
N ILE A 350 -7.04 19.45 7.23
CA ILE A 350 -8.01 18.52 7.81
C ILE A 350 -9.30 18.49 6.98
N LEU A 351 -9.65 17.29 6.54
CA LEU A 351 -10.80 17.02 5.68
C LEU A 351 -11.93 16.36 6.47
N SER A 352 -13.17 16.64 6.04
CA SER A 352 -14.35 15.94 6.55
C SER A 352 -14.25 14.44 6.23
N ALA A 353 -14.64 13.62 7.21
CA ALA A 353 -14.85 12.19 7.05
C ALA A 353 -16.33 11.80 7.21
N ASP A 354 -17.24 12.78 7.17
CA ASP A 354 -18.66 12.56 7.43
C ASP A 354 -19.25 11.42 6.60
N GLY A 355 -20.14 10.65 7.23
CA GLY A 355 -20.73 9.44 6.66
C GLY A 355 -19.81 8.21 6.68
N ALA A 356 -18.50 8.36 6.90
CA ALA A 356 -17.66 7.20 7.23
C ALA A 356 -18.12 6.59 8.56
N VAL A 357 -17.93 5.27 8.70
CA VAL A 357 -18.27 4.55 9.93
C VAL A 357 -17.09 3.67 10.33
N GLY A 358 -16.44 4.08 11.42
CA GLY A 358 -15.28 3.44 12.00
C GLY A 358 -14.08 3.37 11.06
N HIS A 359 -13.09 2.59 11.48
CA HIS A 359 -11.78 2.52 10.82
C HIS A 359 -11.80 2.03 9.36
N SER A 360 -12.88 1.37 8.96
CA SER A 360 -13.02 0.73 7.64
C SER A 360 -13.87 1.53 6.66
N GLY A 361 -14.41 2.69 7.08
CA GLY A 361 -15.46 3.42 6.37
C GLY A 361 -14.99 4.38 5.27
N TYR A 362 -13.70 4.74 5.24
CA TYR A 362 -13.22 5.90 4.44
C TYR A 362 -13.35 5.78 2.92
N PHE A 363 -13.50 4.55 2.39
CA PHE A 363 -13.66 4.30 0.95
C PHE A 363 -15.07 3.84 0.58
N VAL A 364 -16.02 3.95 1.51
CA VAL A 364 -17.42 3.60 1.25
C VAL A 364 -18.06 4.68 0.37
N PRO A 365 -18.77 4.34 -0.71
CA PRO A 365 -19.47 5.34 -1.52
C PRO A 365 -20.50 6.15 -0.73
N GLY A 366 -20.53 7.46 -0.97
CA GLY A 366 -21.45 8.39 -0.31
C GLY A 366 -20.92 9.01 0.98
N THR A 367 -19.65 8.76 1.32
CA THR A 367 -18.96 9.44 2.43
C THR A 367 -18.20 10.65 1.92
N ASP A 368 -18.12 11.70 2.75
CA ASP A 368 -17.29 12.87 2.47
C ASP A 368 -15.81 12.48 2.29
N SER A 369 -15.35 11.45 2.99
CA SER A 369 -13.98 10.92 2.87
C SER A 369 -13.66 10.43 1.45
N LEU A 370 -14.52 9.63 0.83
CA LEU A 370 -14.29 9.14 -0.53
C LEU A 370 -14.42 10.27 -1.56
N ASP A 371 -15.39 11.15 -1.38
CA ASP A 371 -15.60 12.29 -2.28
C ASP A 371 -14.39 13.24 -2.22
N ASN A 372 -13.87 13.52 -1.02
CA ASN A 372 -12.63 14.28 -0.82
C ASN A 372 -11.42 13.62 -1.48
N PHE A 373 -11.28 12.29 -1.38
CA PHE A 373 -10.22 11.58 -2.07
C PHE A 373 -10.33 11.72 -3.58
N ALA A 374 -11.55 11.59 -4.13
CA ALA A 374 -11.79 11.75 -5.55
C ALA A 374 -11.44 13.17 -6.03
N ASP A 375 -11.85 14.19 -5.29
CA ASP A 375 -11.55 15.59 -5.59
C ASP A 375 -10.04 15.87 -5.60
N ILE A 376 -9.28 15.32 -4.63
CA ILE A 376 -7.81 15.39 -4.64
C ILE A 376 -7.23 14.63 -5.84
N GLY A 377 -7.79 13.45 -6.15
CA GLY A 377 -7.36 12.58 -7.25
C GLY A 377 -7.45 13.30 -8.60
N VAL A 378 -8.57 13.96 -8.87
CA VAL A 378 -8.80 14.76 -10.10
C VAL A 378 -8.19 16.17 -10.02
N GLY A 379 -7.78 16.63 -8.84
CA GLY A 379 -7.21 17.97 -8.63
C GLY A 379 -8.23 19.09 -8.44
N SER A 380 -9.48 18.74 -8.12
CA SER A 380 -10.57 19.67 -7.80
C SER A 380 -10.49 20.13 -6.35
N TYR A 381 -9.39 20.77 -5.96
CA TYR A 381 -9.15 21.16 -4.55
C TYR A 381 -10.21 22.11 -3.98
N ARG A 382 -11.01 22.77 -4.83
CA ARG A 382 -12.12 23.63 -4.39
C ARG A 382 -13.34 22.84 -3.94
N ALA A 383 -13.51 21.62 -4.45
CA ALA A 383 -14.68 20.77 -4.22
C ALA A 383 -14.58 19.92 -2.93
N VAL A 384 -13.34 19.65 -2.47
CA VAL A 384 -12.90 19.91 -1.09
C VAL A 384 -14.00 19.99 -0.03
N ARG A 385 -14.08 19.15 1.01
CA ARG A 385 -14.87 19.40 2.23
C ARG A 385 -13.93 19.36 3.42
N CYS A 386 -13.75 20.52 4.06
CA CYS A 386 -12.91 20.62 5.24
C CYS A 386 -13.68 20.09 6.45
N ALA A 387 -12.96 19.64 7.48
CA ALA A 387 -13.59 19.40 8.77
C ALA A 387 -14.03 20.74 9.39
N ASP A 388 -15.10 20.72 10.20
CA ASP A 388 -15.64 21.93 10.84
C ASP A 388 -14.61 22.68 11.70
N THR A 389 -13.61 21.96 12.22
CA THR A 389 -12.52 22.52 13.03
C THR A 389 -11.40 23.17 12.20
N ASP A 390 -11.42 23.05 10.87
CA ASP A 390 -10.41 23.57 9.94
C ASP A 390 -11.08 24.15 8.68
N SER A 391 -11.92 25.17 8.86
CA SER A 391 -12.61 25.85 7.75
C SER A 391 -11.66 26.45 6.70
N ASP A 392 -10.36 26.53 7.00
CA ASP A 392 -9.29 27.06 6.15
C ASP A 392 -8.40 25.99 5.49
N CYS A 393 -8.82 24.71 5.48
CA CYS A 393 -8.03 23.61 4.87
C CYS A 393 -7.66 23.84 3.38
N ARG A 394 -8.30 24.82 2.70
CA ARG A 394 -8.07 25.22 1.29
C ARG A 394 -7.42 26.61 1.10
N SER A 395 -7.18 27.36 2.17
CA SER A 395 -6.88 28.80 2.15
C SER A 395 -5.75 29.23 1.20
N ASP A 396 -4.65 28.48 1.12
CA ASP A 396 -3.53 28.80 0.22
C ASP A 396 -3.74 28.36 -1.24
N LEU A 397 -4.63 27.40 -1.47
CA LEU A 397 -4.91 26.85 -2.81
C LEU A 397 -5.77 27.80 -3.63
N LEU A 398 -6.63 28.57 -2.95
CA LEU A 398 -7.45 29.61 -3.56
C LEU A 398 -6.63 30.83 -4.00
N ARG A 399 -5.48 31.07 -3.38
CA ARG A 399 -4.55 32.17 -3.73
C ARG A 399 -3.67 31.83 -4.94
N ALA A 400 -3.25 30.58 -5.10
CA ALA A 400 -2.39 30.16 -6.20
C ALA A 400 -3.08 30.14 -7.58
N ASP A 401 -4.40 29.94 -7.62
CA ASP A 401 -5.21 30.05 -8.85
C ASP A 401 -5.62 31.50 -9.17
N GLY A 402 -5.32 32.45 -8.29
CA GLY A 402 -5.55 33.87 -8.50
C GLY A 402 -4.48 34.46 -9.43
N ILE A 403 -4.70 34.35 -10.74
CA ILE A 403 -4.07 35.24 -11.71
C ILE A 403 -4.25 36.68 -11.21
N GLY A 404 -3.15 37.43 -11.19
CA GLY A 404 -3.05 38.79 -10.68
C GLY A 404 -4.28 39.63 -11.03
N ARG A 405 -4.91 40.18 -9.99
CA ARG A 405 -5.74 41.36 -10.18
C ARG A 405 -4.79 42.54 -10.42
N ALA A 406 -5.04 43.19 -11.55
CA ALA A 406 -4.40 44.41 -12.04
C ALA A 406 -4.36 45.53 -11.00
#